data_AF-A0A2D3WAB5-F1
#
_entry.id   AF-A0A2D3WAB5-F1
#
_cell.length_a   1.000
_cell.length_b   1.000
_cell.length_c   1.000
_cell.angle_alpha   90.00
_cell.angle_beta   90.00
_cell.angle_gamma   90.00
#
_symmetry.space_group_name_H-M   'P 1'
#
loop_
_entity.id
_entity.type
_entity.pdbx_description
1 polymer ?
#
loop_
_entity_poly.entity_id
_entity_poly.type
_entity_poly.pdbx_seq_one_letter_code
_entity_poly.pdbx_strand_id
1 'polypeptide(L)'
;MSQSVLLTIARASIEEVLQGDNSINRSELLEQYPILREPMATQITLYLGNKIRGIAKSKTVERSLLEDIIYNAKIAAFEDEDFDPLVTSEYLHATIQLTVFSPDGELSHQSEPIVKE
;
A
#
# COMPACT_ATOMS: atom_id res chain seq x y z
N MET A 1 9.85 10.95 10.25
CA MET A 1 10.00 12.01 9.23
C MET A 1 10.60 11.44 7.95
N SER A 2 9.74 10.85 7.12
CA SER A 2 9.86 10.65 5.65
C SER A 2 8.88 9.53 5.29
N GLN A 3 7.58 9.85 5.21
CA GLN A 3 6.63 8.93 4.59
C GLN A 3 7.06 8.76 3.14
N SER A 4 7.51 7.56 2.76
CA SER A 4 7.81 7.23 1.37
C SER A 4 6.56 7.48 0.54
N VAL A 5 6.69 8.13 -0.61
CA VAL A 5 5.58 8.42 -1.54
C VAL A 5 4.75 7.17 -1.84
N LEU A 6 5.42 6.01 -1.92
CA LEU A 6 4.81 4.69 -2.07
C LEU A 6 3.78 4.36 -0.98
N LEU A 7 4.09 4.68 0.28
CA LEU A 7 3.19 4.46 1.42
C LEU A 7 2.00 5.42 1.36
N THR A 8 2.21 6.66 0.92
CA THR A 8 1.12 7.62 0.70
C THR A 8 0.16 7.13 -0.37
N ILE A 9 0.68 6.56 -1.47
CA ILE A 9 -0.13 5.96 -2.54
C ILE A 9 -0.92 4.75 -1.99
N ALA A 10 -0.26 3.85 -1.25
CA ALA A 10 -0.93 2.71 -0.62
C ALA A 10 -2.07 3.15 0.31
N ARG A 11 -1.83 4.17 1.13
CA ARG A 11 -2.85 4.76 2.01
C ARG A 11 -4.02 5.35 1.24
N ALA A 12 -3.73 6.21 0.28
CA ALA A 12 -4.75 6.82 -0.55
C ALA A 12 -5.60 5.74 -1.28
N SER A 13 -4.99 4.59 -1.61
CA SER A 13 -5.68 3.49 -2.31
C SER A 13 -6.70 2.80 -1.45
N ILE A 14 -6.40 2.66 -0.16
CA ILE A 14 -7.32 2.09 0.83
C ILE A 14 -8.40 3.12 1.16
N GLU A 15 -8.01 4.37 1.36
CA GLU A 15 -8.93 5.46 1.65
C GLU A 15 -9.94 5.69 0.52
N GLU A 16 -9.52 5.58 -0.75
CA GLU A 16 -10.40 5.62 -1.92
C GLU A 16 -11.50 4.57 -1.85
N VAL A 17 -11.21 3.36 -1.36
CA VAL A 17 -12.23 2.30 -1.17
C VAL A 17 -13.11 2.58 0.03
N LEU A 18 -12.55 3.08 1.14
CA LEU A 18 -13.30 3.42 2.35
C LEU A 18 -14.26 4.61 2.15
N GLN A 19 -13.82 5.63 1.43
CA GLN A 19 -14.60 6.84 1.14
C GLN A 19 -15.44 6.70 -0.14
N GLY A 20 -15.09 5.75 -1.01
CA GLY A 20 -15.73 5.56 -2.31
C GLY A 20 -15.39 6.66 -3.33
N ASP A 21 -14.26 7.35 -3.17
CA ASP A 21 -13.87 8.50 -3.99
C ASP A 21 -12.50 8.30 -4.66
N ASN A 22 -12.40 8.55 -5.98
CA ASN A 22 -11.17 8.31 -6.75
C ASN A 22 -10.20 9.50 -6.65
N SER A 23 -9.56 9.65 -5.50
CA SER A 23 -8.66 10.78 -5.22
C SER A 23 -7.22 10.60 -5.74
N ILE A 24 -6.83 9.43 -6.25
CA ILE A 24 -5.45 9.18 -6.73
C ILE A 24 -5.27 9.57 -8.20
N ASN A 25 -4.53 10.66 -8.43
CA ASN A 25 -4.07 11.03 -9.78
C ASN A 25 -2.80 10.26 -10.18
N ARG A 26 -3.00 9.08 -10.79
CA ARG A 26 -1.92 8.23 -11.32
C ARG A 26 -0.98 8.98 -12.28
N SER A 27 -1.54 9.79 -13.18
CA SER A 27 -0.77 10.54 -14.18
C SER A 27 0.19 11.53 -13.52
N GLU A 28 -0.29 12.29 -12.54
CA GLU A 28 0.53 13.28 -11.82
C GLU A 28 1.66 12.62 -11.03
N LEU A 29 1.37 11.47 -10.39
CA LEU A 29 2.38 10.69 -9.68
C LEU A 29 3.45 10.12 -10.61
N LEU A 30 3.08 9.66 -11.80
CA LEU A 30 4.01 9.17 -12.82
C LEU A 30 4.87 10.30 -13.41
N GLU A 31 4.32 11.51 -13.53
CA GLU A 31 5.09 12.69 -13.95
C GLU A 31 6.10 13.13 -12.88
N GLN A 32 5.69 13.12 -11.60
CA GLN A 32 6.58 13.47 -10.50
C GLN A 32 7.64 12.40 -10.21
N TYR A 33 7.29 11.12 -10.36
CA TYR A 33 8.13 9.97 -10.03
C TYR A 33 8.13 8.93 -11.16
N PRO A 34 8.97 9.10 -12.19
CA PRO A 34 9.02 8.16 -13.32
C PRO A 34 9.41 6.73 -12.92
N ILE A 35 10.08 6.54 -11.78
CA ILE A 35 10.41 5.23 -11.20
C ILE A 35 9.16 4.38 -10.88
N LEU A 36 8.00 5.02 -10.66
CA LEU A 36 6.74 4.31 -10.41
C LEU A 36 6.21 3.56 -11.64
N ARG A 37 6.74 3.87 -12.82
CA ARG A 37 6.44 3.19 -14.08
C ARG A 37 7.24 1.91 -14.26
N GLU A 38 8.30 1.72 -13.48
CA GLU A 38 9.10 0.50 -13.58
C GLU A 38 8.30 -0.70 -13.07
N PRO A 39 8.35 -1.83 -13.79
CA PRO A 39 7.67 -3.03 -13.33
C PRO A 39 8.50 -3.61 -12.18
N MET A 40 7.92 -3.64 -10.98
CA MET A 40 8.54 -4.18 -9.78
C MET A 40 7.51 -4.96 -8.96
N ALA A 41 7.95 -6.02 -8.28
CA ALA A 41 7.08 -6.73 -7.35
C ALA A 41 7.07 -6.01 -6.00
N THR A 42 5.89 -5.81 -5.44
CA THR A 42 5.74 -5.28 -4.08
C THR A 42 5.01 -6.24 -3.17
N GLN A 43 5.21 -6.05 -1.87
CA GLN A 43 4.44 -6.68 -0.82
C GLN A 43 3.95 -5.59 0.12
N ILE A 44 2.65 -5.59 0.38
CA ILE A 44 2.02 -4.72 1.34
C ILE A 44 1.53 -5.57 2.50
N THR A 45 1.81 -5.11 3.70
CA THR A 45 1.43 -5.78 4.93
C THR A 45 0.80 -4.74 5.84
N LEU A 46 -0.45 -4.98 6.21
CA LEU A 46 -1.20 -4.14 7.13
C LEU A 46 -1.06 -4.68 8.54
N TYR A 47 -0.80 -3.78 9.47
CA TYR A 47 -0.69 -4.07 10.89
C TYR A 47 -1.70 -3.23 11.66
N LEU A 48 -2.47 -3.85 12.53
CA LEU A 48 -3.32 -3.16 13.49
C LEU A 48 -2.69 -3.32 14.88
N GLY A 49 -1.99 -2.28 15.33
CA GLY A 49 -1.12 -2.35 16.50
C GLY A 49 0.00 -3.40 16.32
N ASN A 50 -0.05 -4.47 17.10
CA ASN A 50 0.92 -5.58 17.04
C ASN A 50 0.45 -6.80 16.24
N LYS A 51 -0.73 -6.73 15.60
CA LYS A 51 -1.31 -7.85 14.85
C LYS A 51 -1.30 -7.57 13.36
N ILE A 52 -0.98 -8.59 12.56
CA ILE A 52 -1.16 -8.53 11.11
C ILE A 52 -2.66 -8.52 10.83
N ARG A 53 -3.08 -7.63 9.94
CA ARG A 53 -4.48 -7.44 9.55
C ARG A 53 -4.74 -7.81 8.10
N GLY A 54 -3.69 -7.93 7.29
CA GLY A 54 -3.75 -8.42 5.91
C GLY A 54 -2.41 -8.31 5.21
N ILE A 55 -2.17 -9.16 4.22
CA ILE A 55 -0.92 -9.24 3.46
C ILE A 55 -1.24 -9.49 1.99
N ALA A 56 -0.72 -8.63 1.12
CA ALA A 56 -0.73 -8.87 -0.32
C ALA A 56 0.69 -8.84 -0.86
N LYS A 57 1.03 -9.81 -1.71
CA LYS A 57 2.33 -9.91 -2.37
C LYS A 57 2.15 -10.17 -3.85
N SER A 58 2.82 -9.37 -4.67
CA SER A 58 2.90 -9.64 -6.10
C SER A 58 3.77 -10.84 -6.40
N LYS A 59 3.19 -11.79 -7.14
CA LYS A 59 3.87 -13.01 -7.60
C LYS A 59 4.61 -12.79 -8.92
N THR A 60 4.16 -11.84 -9.73
CA THR A 60 4.71 -11.55 -11.07
C THR A 60 4.89 -10.05 -11.25
N VAL A 61 5.97 -9.68 -11.95
CA VAL A 61 6.36 -8.30 -12.22
C VAL A 61 5.69 -7.85 -13.53
N GLU A 62 4.36 -7.88 -13.57
CA GLU A 62 3.57 -7.56 -14.78
C GLU A 62 3.02 -6.13 -14.76
N ARG A 63 2.89 -5.53 -13.57
CA ARG A 63 2.33 -4.19 -13.38
C ARG A 63 3.46 -3.21 -13.04
N SER A 64 3.26 -1.95 -13.42
CA SER A 64 4.09 -0.85 -12.93
C SER A 64 4.04 -0.79 -11.40
N LEU A 65 5.13 -0.38 -10.76
CA LEU A 65 5.23 -0.23 -9.32
C LEU A 65 4.02 0.52 -8.72
N LEU A 66 3.56 1.59 -9.37
CA LEU A 66 2.35 2.32 -8.98
C LEU A 66 1.11 1.41 -8.87
N GLU A 67 0.79 0.74 -9.97
CA GLU A 67 -0.41 -0.09 -10.11
C GLU A 67 -0.32 -1.29 -9.17
N ASP A 68 0.87 -1.85 -9.02
CA ASP A 68 1.16 -2.95 -8.11
C ASP A 68 0.88 -2.56 -6.65
N ILE A 69 1.33 -1.37 -6.24
CA ILE A 69 1.08 -0.83 -4.89
C ILE A 69 -0.41 -0.60 -4.67
N ILE A 70 -1.10 0.05 -5.61
CA ILE A 70 -2.54 0.34 -5.49
C ILE A 70 -3.31 -0.98 -5.38
N TYR A 71 -3.00 -1.95 -6.24
CA TYR A 71 -3.66 -3.24 -6.28
C TYR A 71 -3.42 -4.05 -5.00
N ASN A 72 -2.15 -4.20 -4.59
CA ASN A 72 -1.80 -4.93 -3.38
C ASN A 72 -2.36 -4.25 -2.12
N ALA A 73 -2.44 -2.92 -2.08
CA ALA A 73 -2.99 -2.22 -0.92
C ALA A 73 -4.48 -2.52 -0.76
N LYS A 74 -5.23 -2.55 -1.86
CA LYS A 74 -6.65 -2.90 -1.87
C LYS A 74 -6.86 -4.37 -1.50
N ILE A 75 -6.07 -5.28 -2.06
CA ILE A 75 -6.17 -6.70 -1.70
C ILE A 75 -5.87 -6.91 -0.23
N ALA A 76 -4.75 -6.40 0.27
CA ALA A 76 -4.35 -6.57 1.67
C ALA A 76 -5.39 -5.98 2.63
N ALA A 77 -6.12 -4.95 2.22
CA ALA A 77 -7.14 -4.32 3.06
C ALA A 77 -8.52 -4.97 2.98
N PHE A 78 -8.93 -5.49 1.81
CA PHE A 78 -10.33 -5.87 1.58
C PHE A 78 -10.55 -7.25 0.95
N GLU A 79 -9.57 -7.78 0.22
CA GLU A 79 -9.70 -9.04 -0.54
C GLU A 79 -8.80 -10.16 -0.01
N ASP A 80 -8.28 -10.00 1.20
CA ASP A 80 -7.48 -11.03 1.87
C ASP A 80 -8.40 -12.13 2.41
N GLU A 81 -8.24 -13.38 1.95
CA GLU A 81 -9.11 -14.49 2.35
C GLU A 81 -8.93 -14.87 3.83
N ASP A 82 -7.79 -14.54 4.44
CA ASP A 82 -7.50 -14.84 5.84
C ASP A 82 -8.08 -13.78 6.80
N PHE A 83 -8.46 -12.61 6.29
CA PHE A 83 -8.82 -11.45 7.11
C PHE A 83 -10.07 -10.71 6.61
N ASP A 84 -10.95 -10.30 7.53
CA ASP A 84 -12.12 -9.49 7.17
C ASP A 84 -11.74 -8.14 6.54
N PRO A 85 -12.58 -7.55 5.67
CA PRO A 85 -12.30 -6.22 5.11
C PRO A 85 -12.09 -5.15 6.18
N LEU A 86 -11.06 -4.34 6.00
CA LEU A 86 -10.64 -3.29 6.94
C LEU A 86 -11.73 -2.22 7.04
N VAL A 87 -12.12 -1.86 8.26
CA VAL A 87 -13.05 -0.74 8.48
C VAL A 87 -12.33 0.56 8.77
N THR A 88 -12.99 1.70 8.55
CA THR A 88 -12.42 3.05 8.76
C THR A 88 -11.82 3.24 10.16
N SER A 89 -12.48 2.72 11.19
CA SER A 89 -11.96 2.78 12.57
C SER A 89 -10.64 2.00 12.73
N GLU A 90 -10.52 0.83 12.10
CA GLU A 90 -9.27 0.06 12.13
C GLU A 90 -8.19 0.74 11.31
N TYR A 91 -8.52 1.27 10.13
CA TYR A 91 -7.60 1.99 9.27
C TYR A 91 -6.90 3.17 9.99
N LEU A 92 -7.62 3.90 10.83
CA LEU A 92 -7.06 5.00 11.63
C LEU A 92 -5.92 4.57 12.57
N HIS A 93 -6.00 3.34 13.08
CA HIS A 93 -4.97 2.73 13.93
C HIS A 93 -4.04 1.79 13.16
N ALA A 94 -4.28 1.58 11.86
CA ALA A 94 -3.52 0.66 11.04
C ALA A 94 -2.21 1.30 10.56
N THR A 95 -1.19 0.45 10.54
CA THR A 95 0.15 0.75 10.07
C THR A 95 0.38 -0.04 8.79
N ILE A 96 0.82 0.64 7.74
CA ILE A 96 1.11 0.02 6.44
C ILE A 96 2.60 -0.18 6.33
N GLN A 97 3.02 -1.40 6.04
CA GLN A 97 4.37 -1.75 5.64
C GLN A 97 4.37 -2.11 4.17
N LEU A 98 5.30 -1.52 3.42
CA LEU A 98 5.49 -1.73 2.00
C LEU A 98 6.91 -2.22 1.77
N THR A 99 7.04 -3.34 1.08
CA THR A 99 8.33 -3.93 0.71
C THR A 99 8.40 -4.02 -0.81
N VAL A 100 9.39 -3.36 -1.41
CA VAL A 100 9.66 -3.41 -2.86
C VAL A 100 10.76 -4.43 -3.09
N PHE A 101 10.51 -5.37 -3.99
CA PHE A 101 11.51 -6.33 -4.45
C PHE A 101 12.06 -5.84 -5.78
N SER A 102 13.30 -5.38 -5.75
CA SER A 102 14.06 -5.00 -6.94
C SER A 102 15.12 -6.08 -7.23
N PRO A 103 15.61 -6.20 -8.48
CA PRO A 103 16.66 -7.15 -8.81
C PRO A 103 17.96 -6.94 -8.00
N ASP A 104 18.22 -5.71 -7.54
CA ASP A 104 19.39 -5.37 -6.71
C ASP A 104 19.17 -5.61 -5.20
N GLY A 105 17.93 -5.87 -4.76
CA GLY A 105 17.61 -6.13 -3.35
C GLY A 105 16.17 -5.80 -2.95
N GLU A 106 15.83 -6.11 -1.71
CA GLU A 106 14.54 -5.77 -1.10
C GLU A 106 14.62 -4.47 -0.28
N LEU A 107 13.65 -3.59 -0.46
CA LEU A 107 13.52 -2.31 0.24
C LEU A 107 12.21 -2.30 1.02
N SER A 108 12.28 -2.34 2.34
CA SER A 108 11.10 -2.26 3.21
C SER A 108 10.95 -0.88 3.85
N HIS A 109 9.72 -0.38 3.83
CA HIS A 109 9.33 0.89 4.42
C HIS A 109 8.05 0.71 5.23
N GLN A 110 8.01 1.27 6.44
CA GLN A 110 6.84 1.22 7.30
C GLN A 110 6.34 2.64 7.60
N SER A 111 5.02 2.83 7.49
CA SER A 111 4.34 4.07 7.88
C SER A 111 4.12 4.13 9.40
N GLU A 112 3.70 5.29 9.91
CA GLU A 112 3.24 5.46 11.29
C GLU A 112 1.70 5.47 11.33
N PRO A 113 1.03 4.96 12.39
CA PRO A 113 -0.43 5.02 12.52
C PRO A 113 -0.95 6.46 12.50
N ILE A 114 -2.16 6.66 11.97
CA ILE A 114 -2.77 8.00 11.81
C ILE A 114 -3.09 8.59 13.18
N VAL A 115 -3.67 7.78 14.06
CA VAL A 115 -3.94 8.13 15.44
C VAL A 115 -2.89 7.46 16.32
N LYS A 116 -2.13 8.26 17.07
CA LYS A 116 -1.31 7.80 18.18
C LYS A 116 -2.13 8.02 19.45
N GLU A 117 -2.43 6.95 20.18
CA GLU A 117 -3.01 7.03 21.53
C GLU A 117 -2.09 7.79 22.49
#